data_AF-A0A857AA86-F1
#
_entry.id   AF-A0A857AA86-F1
#
_cell.length_a   1.000
_cell.length_b   1.000
_cell.length_c   1.000
_cell.angle_alpha   90.00
_cell.angle_beta   90.00
_cell.angle_gamma   90.00
#
_symmetry.space_group_name_H-M   'P 1'
#
loop_
_entity.id
_entity.type
_entity.pdbx_description
1 polymer ?
#
loop_
_entity_poly.entity_id
_entity_poly.type
_entity_poly.pdbx_seq_one_letter_code
_entity_poly.pdbx_strand_id
1 'polypeptide(L)'
;MSILQLIVALSRACEEFRSMVETSRLNVVQVPIESIPYCVEKDKDYIFVDATIRKRYQVPFMGRADSVQMLLDHGAVTEVEVALKKSEAKQIKADDYEEVAAQLVDSFLAKTREHGSEPVCFVFSQAGITAVLVTQLLRSKGLRAFYIGATNGYESEVREAIREIRILRESGLI
;
A
#
# COMPACT_ATOMS: atom_id res chain seq x y z
N MET A 1 26.39 -14.63 -10.78
CA MET A 1 25.42 -14.35 -9.69
C MET A 1 26.09 -14.63 -8.36
N SER A 2 26.20 -13.62 -7.50
CA SER A 2 26.71 -13.80 -6.13
C SER A 2 25.67 -14.53 -5.27
N ILE A 3 26.12 -15.27 -4.25
CA ILE A 3 25.25 -15.94 -3.26
C ILE A 3 24.28 -14.93 -2.63
N LEU A 4 24.72 -13.69 -2.40
CA LEU A 4 23.87 -12.63 -1.86
C LEU A 4 22.73 -12.26 -2.82
N GLN A 5 23.02 -12.14 -4.12
CA GLN A 5 22.00 -11.84 -5.14
C GLN A 5 20.98 -12.97 -5.24
N LEU A 6 21.42 -14.22 -5.10
CA LEU A 6 20.54 -15.38 -5.09
C LEU A 6 19.61 -15.38 -3.86
N ILE A 7 20.14 -15.08 -2.67
CA ILE A 7 19.36 -14.99 -1.42
C ILE A 7 18.29 -13.89 -1.53
N VAL A 8 18.66 -12.72 -2.06
CA VAL A 8 17.73 -11.60 -2.26
C VAL A 8 16.63 -11.99 -3.26
N ALA A 9 16.99 -12.58 -4.40
CA ALA A 9 16.03 -13.02 -5.41
C ALA A 9 15.06 -14.08 -4.88
N LEU A 10 15.56 -15.08 -4.14
CA LEU A 10 14.72 -16.10 -3.49
C LEU A 10 13.78 -15.52 -2.43
N SER A 11 14.27 -14.55 -1.65
CA SER A 11 13.45 -13.89 -0.63
C SER A 11 12.30 -13.12 -1.27
N ARG A 12 12.58 -12.38 -2.37
CA ARG A 12 11.56 -11.65 -3.13
C ARG A 12 10.55 -12.58 -3.78
N ALA A 13 10.99 -13.66 -4.42
CA ALA A 13 10.08 -14.65 -5.01
C ALA A 13 9.15 -15.27 -3.94
N CYS A 14 9.63 -15.47 -2.72
CA CYS A 14 8.79 -15.94 -1.60
C CYS A 14 7.75 -14.88 -1.17
N GLU A 15 8.09 -13.60 -1.22
CA GLU A 15 7.16 -12.50 -0.93
C GLU A 15 6.07 -12.38 -2.00
N GLU A 16 6.47 -12.41 -3.28
CA GLU A 16 5.56 -12.41 -4.43
C GLU A 16 4.58 -13.59 -4.38
N PHE A 17 5.10 -14.80 -4.08
CA PHE A 17 4.25 -15.98 -3.94
C PHE A 17 3.22 -15.83 -2.82
N ARG A 18 3.63 -15.28 -1.66
CA ARG A 18 2.68 -15.02 -0.56
C ARG A 18 1.64 -13.98 -0.91
N SER A 19 2.05 -12.91 -1.60
CA SER A 19 1.13 -11.90 -2.08
C SER A 19 0.08 -12.51 -3.01
N MET A 20 0.50 -13.40 -3.92
CA MET A 20 -0.39 -14.13 -4.82
C MET A 20 -1.36 -15.10 -4.09
N VAL A 21 -0.93 -15.70 -2.98
CA VAL A 21 -1.81 -16.51 -2.13
C VAL A 21 -2.87 -15.62 -1.46
N GLU A 22 -2.48 -14.46 -0.93
CA GLU A 22 -3.42 -13.54 -0.29
C GLU A 22 -4.41 -12.92 -1.29
N THR A 23 -3.98 -12.55 -2.49
CA THR A 23 -4.89 -12.04 -3.54
C THR A 23 -5.98 -13.05 -3.88
N SER A 24 -5.60 -14.33 -3.96
CA SER A 24 -6.55 -15.44 -4.19
C SER A 24 -7.49 -15.62 -2.99
N ARG A 25 -6.96 -15.59 -1.76
CA ARG A 25 -7.72 -15.75 -0.52
C ARG A 25 -8.76 -14.62 -0.33
N LEU A 26 -8.39 -13.38 -0.62
CA LEU A 26 -9.21 -12.19 -0.39
C LEU A 26 -9.95 -11.70 -1.64
N ASN A 27 -9.83 -12.43 -2.77
CA ASN A 27 -10.42 -12.07 -4.06
C ASN A 27 -10.08 -10.63 -4.51
N VAL A 28 -8.81 -10.26 -4.39
CA VAL A 28 -8.28 -8.95 -4.78
C VAL A 28 -7.41 -9.12 -6.00
N VAL A 29 -7.84 -8.55 -7.13
CA VAL A 29 -7.06 -8.54 -8.37
C VAL A 29 -6.10 -7.35 -8.36
N GLN A 30 -4.84 -7.60 -8.73
CA GLN A 30 -3.85 -6.54 -8.92
C GLN A 30 -4.18 -5.74 -10.17
N VAL A 31 -4.20 -4.41 -10.03
CA VAL A 31 -4.25 -3.48 -11.15
C VAL A 31 -2.83 -3.26 -11.64
N PRO A 32 -2.52 -3.54 -12.92
CA PRO A 32 -1.23 -3.23 -13.50
C PRO A 32 -0.94 -1.73 -13.41
N ILE A 33 0.33 -1.36 -13.21
CA ILE A 33 0.74 0.02 -12.99
C ILE A 33 0.36 0.90 -14.18
N GLU A 34 0.53 0.39 -15.40
CA GLU A 34 0.13 1.01 -16.66
C GLU A 34 -1.38 1.27 -16.79
N SER A 35 -2.20 0.63 -15.95
CA SER A 35 -3.65 0.78 -15.94
C SER A 35 -4.15 1.82 -14.95
N ILE A 36 -3.28 2.34 -14.07
CA ILE A 36 -3.63 3.35 -13.05
C ILE A 36 -4.28 4.59 -13.66
N PRO A 37 -3.82 5.18 -14.79
CA PRO A 37 -4.43 6.37 -15.36
C PRO A 37 -5.91 6.20 -15.71
N TYR A 38 -6.32 4.99 -16.10
CA TYR A 38 -7.73 4.69 -16.45
C TYR A 38 -8.60 4.44 -15.22
N CYS A 39 -7.99 4.28 -14.05
CA CYS A 39 -8.68 4.11 -12.77
C CYS A 39 -8.89 5.43 -12.03
N VAL A 40 -8.27 6.51 -12.50
CA VAL A 40 -8.42 7.88 -11.96
C VAL A 40 -9.54 8.58 -12.74
N GLU A 41 -10.51 9.11 -12.02
CA GLU A 41 -11.58 9.93 -12.60
C GLU A 41 -11.27 11.41 -12.50
N LYS A 42 -11.69 12.17 -13.52
CA LYS A 42 -11.43 13.61 -13.61
C LYS A 42 -11.93 14.39 -12.41
N ASP A 43 -13.10 14.03 -11.89
CA ASP A 43 -13.76 14.77 -10.82
C ASP A 43 -13.63 14.10 -9.45
N LYS A 44 -12.73 13.12 -9.31
CA LYS A 44 -12.50 12.40 -8.05
C LYS A 44 -11.05 12.53 -7.61
N ASP A 45 -10.89 12.84 -6.33
CA ASP A 45 -9.58 12.78 -5.69
C ASP A 45 -9.03 11.36 -5.72
N TYR A 46 -7.70 11.25 -5.69
CA TYR A 46 -7.00 9.99 -5.57
C TYR A 46 -5.92 10.08 -4.51
N ILE A 47 -5.55 8.92 -3.98
CA ILE A 47 -4.52 8.80 -2.97
C ILE A 47 -3.75 7.50 -3.19
N PHE A 48 -2.44 7.59 -3.09
CA PHE A 48 -1.58 6.42 -3.03
C PHE A 48 -1.34 6.06 -1.56
N VAL A 49 -1.58 4.80 -1.21
CA VAL A 49 -1.48 4.31 0.17
C VAL A 49 -0.32 3.34 0.28
N ASP A 50 0.71 3.74 1.01
CA ASP A 50 1.76 2.84 1.46
C ASP A 50 1.25 2.04 2.68
N ALA A 51 0.79 0.82 2.41
CA ALA A 51 0.23 -0.11 3.37
C ALA A 51 1.30 -0.94 4.12
N THR A 52 2.58 -0.57 4.05
CA THR A 52 3.65 -1.35 4.68
C THR A 52 3.54 -1.32 6.22
N ILE A 53 3.19 -2.45 6.84
CA ILE A 53 3.15 -2.61 8.30
C ILE A 53 4.37 -3.42 8.77
N ARG A 54 5.34 -2.75 9.39
CA ARG A 54 6.53 -3.37 10.02
C ARG A 54 7.18 -2.46 11.05
N LYS A 55 7.92 -3.08 11.98
CA LYS A 55 8.75 -2.44 13.00
C LYS A 55 9.98 -1.79 12.39
N ARG A 56 10.03 -0.45 12.38
CA ARG A 56 11.19 0.48 12.28
C ARG A 56 10.70 1.88 11.90
N TYR A 57 11.54 2.90 12.07
CA TYR A 57 11.37 4.19 11.37
C TYR A 57 11.23 3.91 9.88
N GLN A 58 10.01 4.01 9.38
CA GLN A 58 9.74 3.88 7.97
C GLN A 58 9.91 5.28 7.39
N VAL A 59 10.86 5.44 6.48
CA VAL A 59 10.88 6.62 5.63
C VAL A 59 9.71 6.44 4.65
N PRO A 60 8.87 7.45 4.44
CA PRO A 60 7.84 7.39 3.42
C PRO A 60 8.45 6.95 2.08
N PHE A 61 7.81 6.00 1.40
CA PHE A 61 8.24 5.56 0.08
C PHE A 61 8.40 6.75 -0.90
N MET A 62 7.51 7.73 -0.77
CA MET A 62 7.56 9.04 -1.40
C MET A 62 7.05 10.12 -0.44
N GLY A 63 7.32 11.40 -0.77
CA GLY A 63 6.87 12.51 0.06
C GLY A 63 5.38 12.80 -0.10
N ARG A 64 4.83 13.61 0.82
CA ARG A 64 3.42 14.05 0.79
C ARG A 64 3.05 14.78 -0.51
N ALA A 65 4.02 15.43 -1.17
CA ALA A 65 3.85 16.12 -2.46
C ALA A 65 3.52 15.18 -3.63
N ASP A 66 3.67 13.86 -3.46
CA ASP A 66 3.35 12.85 -4.47
C ASP A 66 1.98 12.18 -4.21
N SER A 67 1.14 12.77 -3.35
CA SER A 67 -0.14 12.20 -2.91
C SER A 67 -0.02 10.79 -2.30
N VAL A 68 1.16 10.45 -1.79
CA VAL A 68 1.42 9.20 -1.06
C VAL A 68 1.21 9.44 0.43
N GLN A 69 0.35 8.63 1.04
CA GLN A 69 0.13 8.58 2.48
C GLN A 69 0.47 7.21 3.02
N MET A 70 1.09 7.20 4.20
CA MET A 70 1.40 5.96 4.90
C MET A 70 0.21 5.53 5.73
N LEU A 71 -0.13 4.25 5.66
CA LEU A 71 -1.13 3.66 6.53
C LEU A 71 -0.66 3.66 7.98
N LEU A 72 0.61 3.32 8.19
CA LEU A 72 1.29 3.41 9.48
C LEU A 72 1.99 4.76 9.59
N ASP A 73 1.32 5.73 10.21
CA ASP A 73 1.84 7.07 10.48
C ASP A 73 2.46 7.14 11.89
N HIS A 74 3.79 7.15 11.95
CA HIS A 74 4.60 7.15 13.19
C HIS A 74 4.36 8.38 14.09
N GLY A 75 3.68 9.42 13.58
CA GLY A 75 3.31 10.60 14.37
C GLY A 75 2.09 10.40 15.29
N ALA A 76 1.34 9.30 15.15
CA ALA A 76 -0.02 9.19 15.70
C ALA A 76 -0.32 7.94 16.54
N VAL A 77 0.61 7.01 16.76
CA VAL A 77 0.27 5.71 17.36
C VAL A 77 1.30 5.25 18.41
N THR A 78 0.93 5.27 19.69
CA THR A 78 1.82 4.94 20.82
C THR A 78 1.67 3.53 21.41
N GLU A 79 0.66 2.73 21.01
CA GLU A 79 0.49 1.35 21.52
C GLU A 79 0.77 0.25 20.47
N VAL A 80 0.38 0.46 19.20
CA VAL A 80 0.56 -0.54 18.12
C VAL A 80 2.03 -0.82 17.81
N GLU A 81 2.92 0.16 17.99
CA GLU A 81 4.36 0.02 17.66
C GLU A 81 5.07 -1.09 18.45
N VAL A 82 4.61 -1.41 19.67
CA VAL A 82 5.28 -2.36 20.56
C VAL A 82 5.15 -3.81 20.03
N ALA A 83 4.08 -4.12 19.31
CA ALA A 83 3.79 -5.46 18.78
C ALA A 83 4.32 -5.73 17.36
N LEU A 84 4.72 -4.70 16.60
CA LEU A 84 5.12 -4.84 15.20
C LEU A 84 6.32 -5.79 15.00
N LYS A 85 6.32 -6.51 13.87
CA LYS A 85 7.38 -7.45 13.47
C LYS A 85 8.34 -6.78 12.47
N LYS A 86 9.56 -7.32 12.38
CA LYS A 86 10.67 -6.72 11.59
C LYS A 86 10.43 -6.64 10.07
N SER A 87 9.46 -7.38 9.54
CA SER A 87 9.12 -7.36 8.13
C SER A 87 7.63 -7.65 7.96
N GLU A 88 7.09 -7.20 6.83
CA GLU A 88 5.70 -7.44 6.43
C GLU A 88 5.38 -8.95 6.40
N ALA A 89 6.28 -9.74 5.82
CA ALA A 89 6.21 -11.20 5.77
C ALA A 89 6.19 -11.90 7.15
N LYS A 90 6.68 -11.22 8.21
CA LYS A 90 6.56 -11.69 9.60
C LYS A 90 5.34 -11.10 10.29
N GLN A 91 4.93 -9.89 9.91
CA GLN A 91 3.77 -9.21 10.46
C GLN A 91 2.49 -10.01 10.21
N ILE A 92 2.30 -10.57 9.00
CA ILE A 92 1.15 -11.41 8.66
C ILE A 92 1.01 -12.68 9.51
N LYS A 93 2.09 -13.11 10.18
CA LYS A 93 2.08 -14.30 11.05
C LYS A 93 1.72 -13.96 12.50
N ALA A 94 1.48 -12.69 12.81
CA ALA A 94 1.05 -12.29 14.14
C ALA A 94 -0.45 -12.54 14.28
N ASP A 95 -0.89 -13.04 15.43
CA ASP A 95 -2.29 -13.40 15.66
C ASP A 95 -3.24 -12.19 15.60
N ASP A 96 -2.71 -11.01 15.91
CA ASP A 96 -3.40 -9.71 15.89
C ASP A 96 -3.30 -8.97 14.56
N TYR A 97 -2.73 -9.58 13.51
CA TYR A 97 -2.40 -8.87 12.27
C TYR A 97 -3.61 -8.21 11.60
N GLU A 98 -4.72 -8.94 11.44
CA GLU A 98 -5.92 -8.43 10.78
C GLU A 98 -6.57 -7.31 11.60
N GLU A 99 -6.56 -7.43 12.92
CA GLU A 99 -7.07 -6.41 13.84
C GLU A 99 -6.22 -5.13 13.76
N VAL A 100 -4.90 -5.27 13.80
CA VAL A 100 -3.96 -4.14 13.65
C VAL A 100 -4.15 -3.45 12.30
N ALA A 101 -4.29 -4.21 11.21
CA ALA A 101 -4.54 -3.63 9.89
C ALA A 101 -5.87 -2.88 9.84
N ALA A 102 -6.94 -3.44 10.44
CA ALA A 102 -8.25 -2.79 10.52
C ALA A 102 -8.21 -1.49 11.33
N GLN A 103 -7.56 -1.48 12.50
CA GLN A 103 -7.39 -0.28 13.33
C GLN A 103 -6.60 0.82 12.60
N LEU A 104 -5.57 0.45 11.85
CA LEU A 104 -4.80 1.41 11.05
C LEU A 104 -5.62 1.95 9.87
N VAL A 105 -6.44 1.12 9.21
CA VAL A 105 -7.37 1.57 8.17
C VAL A 105 -8.41 2.52 8.76
N ASP A 106 -8.99 2.21 9.91
CA ASP A 106 -9.96 3.10 10.57
C ASP A 106 -9.33 4.44 10.98
N SER A 107 -8.10 4.41 11.49
CA SER A 107 -7.33 5.62 11.81
C SER A 107 -6.99 6.45 10.56
N PHE A 108 -6.62 5.79 9.47
CA PHE A 108 -6.38 6.44 8.18
C PHE A 108 -7.66 7.10 7.66
N LEU A 109 -8.78 6.38 7.66
CA LEU A 109 -10.06 6.90 7.18
C LEU A 109 -10.58 8.05 8.02
N ALA A 110 -10.36 8.05 9.34
CA ALA A 110 -10.71 9.17 10.19
C ALA A 110 -10.00 10.47 9.72
N LYS A 111 -8.72 10.39 9.36
CA LYS A 111 -7.94 11.52 8.83
C LYS A 111 -8.38 11.93 7.42
N THR A 112 -8.64 10.96 6.54
CA THR A 112 -8.98 11.24 5.14
C THR A 112 -10.41 11.76 4.98
N ARG A 113 -11.37 11.24 5.77
CA ARG A 113 -12.80 11.60 5.67
C ARG A 113 -13.18 12.89 6.40
N GLU A 114 -12.30 13.47 7.21
CA GLU A 114 -12.55 14.78 7.84
C GLU A 114 -12.95 15.87 6.84
N HIS A 115 -12.59 15.70 5.56
CA HIS A 115 -12.85 16.67 4.49
C HIS A 115 -14.03 16.27 3.57
N GLY A 116 -14.78 15.22 3.92
CA GLY A 116 -15.90 14.70 3.12
C GLY A 116 -15.47 14.08 1.79
N SER A 117 -14.17 13.84 1.58
CA SER A 117 -13.64 13.24 0.36
C SER A 117 -13.70 11.70 0.42
N GLU A 118 -14.09 11.11 -0.70
CA GLU A 118 -14.04 9.66 -0.95
C GLU A 118 -13.05 9.40 -2.08
N PRO A 119 -11.73 9.49 -1.81
CA PRO A 119 -10.73 9.37 -2.86
C PRO A 119 -10.66 7.92 -3.38
N VAL A 120 -10.24 7.78 -4.63
CA VAL A 120 -9.81 6.50 -5.17
C VAL A 120 -8.46 6.14 -4.55
N CYS A 121 -8.38 5.00 -3.86
CA CYS A 121 -7.15 4.56 -3.20
C CYS A 121 -6.37 3.59 -4.08
N PHE A 122 -5.09 3.85 -4.29
CA PHE A 122 -4.14 2.94 -4.92
C PHE A 122 -3.17 2.42 -3.87
N VAL A 123 -3.29 1.14 -3.52
CA VAL A 123 -2.64 0.55 -2.35
C VAL A 123 -1.47 -0.30 -2.78
N PHE A 124 -0.29 -0.01 -2.24
CA PHE A 124 0.92 -0.80 -2.37
C PHE A 124 1.53 -1.07 -1.01
N SER A 125 2.40 -2.06 -0.91
CA SER A 125 3.23 -2.27 0.29
C SER A 125 4.58 -2.82 -0.14
N GLN A 126 5.54 -2.89 0.76
CA GLN A 126 6.88 -3.39 0.45
C GLN A 126 6.83 -4.77 -0.22
N ALA A 127 6.13 -5.73 0.37
CA ALA A 127 6.01 -7.10 -0.12
C ALA A 127 4.71 -7.35 -0.90
N GLY A 128 3.83 -6.35 -1.01
CA GLY A 128 2.51 -6.47 -1.64
C GLY A 128 1.44 -7.19 -0.80
N ILE A 129 1.83 -7.97 0.21
CA ILE A 129 0.97 -8.84 1.01
C ILE A 129 -0.09 -8.03 1.78
N THR A 130 0.34 -7.00 2.50
CA THR A 130 -0.53 -6.14 3.33
C THR A 130 -1.38 -5.23 2.49
N ALA A 131 -0.89 -4.81 1.33
CA ALA A 131 -1.68 -4.05 0.38
C ALA A 131 -2.93 -4.81 -0.09
N VAL A 132 -2.87 -6.15 -0.18
CA VAL A 132 -4.06 -6.97 -0.46
C VAL A 132 -5.11 -6.80 0.63
N LEU A 133 -4.74 -7.04 1.89
CA LEU A 133 -5.66 -6.94 3.04
C LEU A 133 -6.22 -5.53 3.18
N VAL A 134 -5.37 -4.51 3.09
CA VAL A 134 -5.78 -3.11 3.22
C VAL A 134 -6.71 -2.69 2.08
N THR A 135 -6.47 -3.18 0.85
CA THR A 135 -7.41 -2.96 -0.27
C THR A 135 -8.78 -3.55 0.03
N GLN A 136 -8.84 -4.77 0.57
CA GLN A 136 -10.10 -5.43 0.93
C GLN A 136 -10.81 -4.67 2.06
N LEU A 137 -10.09 -4.23 3.10
CA LEU A 137 -10.64 -3.46 4.21
C LEU A 137 -11.21 -2.11 3.73
N LEU A 138 -10.48 -1.37 2.91
CA LEU A 138 -10.96 -0.10 2.33
C LEU A 138 -12.24 -0.31 1.50
N ARG A 139 -12.28 -1.38 0.68
CA ARG A 139 -13.49 -1.75 -0.08
C ARG A 139 -14.67 -2.08 0.83
N SER A 140 -14.46 -2.84 1.91
CA SER A 140 -15.53 -3.16 2.88
C SER A 140 -16.07 -1.92 3.60
N LYS A 141 -15.29 -0.84 3.66
CA LYS A 141 -15.68 0.47 4.23
C LYS A 141 -16.28 1.42 3.19
N GLY A 142 -16.52 0.93 1.96
CA GLY A 142 -17.18 1.64 0.88
C GLY A 142 -16.24 2.44 -0.04
N LEU A 143 -14.92 2.39 0.15
CA LEU A 143 -14.00 3.10 -0.73
C LEU A 143 -13.70 2.31 -2.00
N ARG A 144 -13.48 3.04 -3.09
CA ARG A 144 -12.87 2.48 -4.28
C ARG A 144 -11.38 2.35 -4.06
N ALA A 145 -10.92 1.12 -3.84
CA ALA A 145 -9.51 0.81 -3.63
C ALA A 145 -8.99 -0.21 -4.66
N PHE A 146 -7.77 0.00 -5.13
CA PHE A 146 -7.08 -0.85 -6.08
C PHE A 146 -5.74 -1.29 -5.49
N TYR A 147 -5.51 -2.60 -5.48
CA TYR A 147 -4.20 -3.17 -5.15
C TYR A 147 -3.29 -3.01 -6.36
N ILE A 148 -2.14 -2.34 -6.23
CA ILE A 148 -1.22 -2.08 -7.35
C ILE A 148 0.09 -2.85 -7.25
N GLY A 149 0.35 -3.57 -6.15
CA GLY A 149 1.47 -4.49 -6.05
C GLY A 149 2.43 -4.26 -4.89
N ALA A 150 3.58 -4.89 -5.01
CA ALA A 150 4.74 -4.72 -4.14
C ALA A 150 5.64 -3.59 -4.66
N THR A 151 6.35 -2.91 -3.76
CA THR A 151 7.42 -1.97 -4.16
C THR A 151 8.80 -2.61 -4.19
N ASN A 152 9.05 -3.69 -3.46
CA ASN A 152 10.36 -4.34 -3.40
C ASN A 152 10.79 -4.89 -4.77
N GLY A 153 11.83 -4.31 -5.36
CA GLY A 153 12.30 -4.65 -6.71
C GLY A 153 11.52 -3.99 -7.84
N TYR A 154 10.57 -3.09 -7.51
CA TYR A 154 9.74 -2.33 -8.44
C TYR A 154 9.66 -0.84 -8.03
N GLU A 155 10.63 -0.37 -7.22
CA GLU A 155 10.56 0.94 -6.60
C GLU A 155 10.58 2.07 -7.62
N SER A 156 11.31 1.89 -8.72
CA SER A 156 11.40 2.92 -9.77
C SER A 156 10.09 2.98 -10.56
N GLU A 157 9.55 1.83 -10.92
CA GLU A 157 8.33 1.68 -11.70
C GLU A 157 7.13 2.28 -10.96
N VAL A 158 6.96 1.93 -9.69
CA VAL A 158 5.89 2.49 -8.85
C VAL A 158 6.08 3.99 -8.65
N ARG A 159 7.32 4.46 -8.43
CA ARG A 159 7.62 5.88 -8.24
C ARG A 159 7.31 6.70 -9.48
N GLU A 160 7.73 6.24 -10.65
CA GLU A 160 7.51 6.96 -11.91
C GLU A 160 6.03 6.98 -12.28
N ALA A 161 5.29 5.89 -12.04
CA ALA A 161 3.85 5.89 -12.25
C ALA A 161 3.11 6.87 -11.33
N ILE A 162 3.48 6.94 -10.05
CA ILE A 162 2.90 7.94 -9.12
C ILE A 162 3.18 9.36 -9.62
N ARG A 163 4.40 9.63 -10.08
CA ARG A 163 4.79 10.94 -10.63
C ARG A 163 4.03 11.28 -11.91
N GLU A 164 3.88 10.32 -12.81
CA GLU A 164 3.13 10.48 -14.04
C GLU A 164 1.68 10.86 -13.74
N ILE A 165 1.01 10.13 -12.85
CA ILE A 165 -0.37 10.43 -12.44
C ILE A 165 -0.48 11.84 -11.87
N ARG A 166 0.47 12.26 -11.03
CA ARG A 166 0.51 13.64 -10.53
C ARG A 166 0.65 14.66 -11.65
N ILE A 167 1.59 14.47 -12.58
CA ILE A 167 1.82 15.39 -13.70
C ILE A 167 0.58 15.48 -14.60
N LEU A 168 -0.07 14.35 -14.88
CA LEU A 168 -1.31 14.29 -15.66
C LEU A 168 -2.43 15.08 -14.96
N ARG A 169 -2.56 14.94 -13.63
CA ARG A 169 -3.53 15.69 -12.82
C ARG A 169 -3.25 17.19 -12.84
N GLU A 170 -2.01 17.59 -12.60
CA GLU A 170 -1.58 18.99 -12.61
C GLU A 170 -1.75 19.64 -14.00
N SER A 171 -1.67 18.84 -15.05
CA SER A 171 -1.90 19.26 -16.44
C SER A 171 -3.38 19.26 -16.86
N GLY A 172 -4.30 18.83 -15.99
CA GLY A 172 -5.74 18.74 -16.28
C GLY A 172 -6.12 17.65 -17.28
N LEU A 173 -5.24 16.67 -17.51
CA LEU A 173 -5.45 15.54 -18.42
C LEU A 173 -6.26 14.42 -17.75
N ILE A 174 -6.17 14.31 -16.42
CA ILE A 174 -6.96 13.39 -15.59
C ILE A 174 -7.48 14.06 -14.33
#